data_AF-A0AAW7XC32-F1
#
_entry.id   AF-A0AAW7XC32-F1
#
_cell.length_a   1.000
_cell.length_b   1.000
_cell.length_c   1.000
_cell.angle_alpha   90.00
_cell.angle_beta   90.00
_cell.angle_gamma   90.00
#
_symmetry.space_group_name_H-M   'P 1'
#
loop_
_entity.id
_entity.type
_entity.pdbx_description
1 polymer ?
#
loop_
_entity_poly.entity_id
_entity_poly.type
_entity_poly.pdbx_seq_one_letter_code
_entity_poly.pdbx_strand_id
1 'polypeptide(L)'
;TTIGEICYNTGMTGYQEIFTDPSYFGQIMVATNAHIGNYGVNDDEVESDGIKIAGLVCRNFSFEFSRDRSNGSLEEYFTKQGLISITDVDTRAVVSYNR
;
A
#
# COMPACT_ATOMS: atom_id res chain seq x y z
N THR A 1 -14.25 -6.41 -6.71
CA THR A 1 -14.20 -7.07 -5.38
C THR A 1 -12.96 -7.91 -5.31
N THR A 2 -12.19 -7.80 -4.22
CA THR A 2 -10.99 -8.61 -3.98
C THR A 2 -11.21 -9.50 -2.76
N ILE A 3 -10.59 -10.68 -2.74
CA ILE A 3 -10.66 -11.64 -1.63
C ILE A 3 -9.24 -12.14 -1.41
N GLY A 4 -8.79 -12.15 -0.17
CA GLY A 4 -7.44 -12.58 0.19
C GLY A 4 -7.28 -12.71 1.70
N GLU A 5 -6.19 -13.32 2.13
CA GLU A 5 -5.78 -13.32 3.53
C GLU A 5 -5.39 -11.90 3.96
N ILE A 6 -5.79 -11.50 5.16
CA ILE A 6 -5.44 -10.19 5.72
C ILE A 6 -4.07 -10.31 6.38
N CYS A 7 -3.12 -9.49 5.95
CA CYS A 7 -1.84 -9.32 6.61
C CYS A 7 -1.63 -7.85 7.00
N TYR A 8 -0.74 -7.59 7.95
CA TYR A 8 -0.43 -6.23 8.38
C TYR A 8 1.07 -5.98 8.39
N ASN A 9 1.44 -4.73 8.08
CA ASN A 9 2.83 -4.28 8.12
C ASN A 9 2.96 -3.03 8.99
N THR A 10 3.93 -3.07 9.90
CA THR A 10 4.24 -1.98 10.85
C THR A 10 5.32 -1.02 10.37
N GLY A 11 5.85 -1.24 9.17
CA GLY A 11 6.80 -0.37 8.50
C GLY A 11 6.24 1.04 8.31
N MET A 12 6.99 2.04 8.75
CA MET A 12 6.63 3.45 8.62
C MET A 12 7.08 4.06 7.28
N THR A 13 7.89 3.34 6.50
CA THR A 13 8.46 3.76 5.21
C THR A 13 8.56 2.53 4.31
N GLY A 14 8.89 2.73 3.02
CA GLY A 14 9.07 1.62 2.09
C GLY A 14 7.76 0.93 1.70
N TYR A 15 6.64 1.68 1.68
CA TYR A 15 5.35 1.09 1.30
C TYR A 15 5.37 0.53 -0.12
N GLN A 16 6.15 1.13 -1.02
CA GLN A 16 6.22 0.67 -2.41
C GLN A 16 6.93 -0.68 -2.51
N GLU A 17 8.07 -0.84 -1.84
CA GLU A 17 8.81 -2.10 -1.74
C GLU A 17 7.87 -3.21 -1.23
N ILE A 18 7.13 -2.93 -0.13
CA ILE A 18 6.15 -3.85 0.47
C ILE A 18 5.05 -4.24 -0.53
N PHE A 19 4.51 -3.28 -1.29
CA PHE A 19 3.45 -3.56 -2.26
C PHE A 19 3.92 -4.40 -3.45
N THR A 20 5.22 -4.32 -3.76
CA THR A 20 5.86 -5.05 -4.86
C THR A 20 6.55 -6.34 -4.42
N ASP A 21 6.59 -6.66 -3.13
CA ASP A 21 7.20 -7.89 -2.63
C ASP A 21 6.34 -9.12 -3.00
N PRO A 22 6.88 -10.11 -3.74
CA PRO A 22 6.18 -11.34 -4.10
C PRO A 22 5.63 -12.14 -2.91
N SER A 23 6.18 -11.95 -1.71
CA SER A 23 5.77 -12.63 -0.48
C SER A 23 4.32 -12.32 -0.07
N TYR A 24 3.79 -11.16 -0.48
CA TYR A 24 2.42 -10.74 -0.17
C TYR A 24 1.42 -11.04 -1.30
N PHE A 25 1.80 -11.90 -2.26
CA PHE A 25 0.95 -12.22 -3.39
C PHE A 25 -0.43 -12.74 -2.96
N GLY A 26 -1.49 -12.08 -3.42
CA GLY A 26 -2.86 -12.48 -3.10
C GLY A 26 -3.36 -12.05 -1.72
N GLN A 27 -2.55 -11.34 -0.93
CA GLN A 27 -2.93 -10.87 0.41
C GLN A 27 -3.46 -9.44 0.40
N ILE A 28 -4.38 -9.13 1.31
CA ILE A 28 -4.88 -7.79 1.57
C ILE A 28 -4.00 -7.15 2.63
N MET A 29 -3.23 -6.15 2.23
CA MET A 29 -2.27 -5.46 3.09
C MET A 29 -2.96 -4.40 3.94
N VAL A 30 -2.84 -4.51 5.26
CA VAL A 30 -3.26 -3.49 6.22
C VAL A 30 -2.04 -2.69 6.65
N ALA A 31 -1.95 -1.44 6.21
CA ALA A 31 -0.86 -0.56 6.61
C ALA A 31 -1.19 0.13 7.94
N THR A 32 -0.29 0.02 8.93
CA THR A 32 -0.47 0.72 10.21
C THR A 32 0.03 2.15 10.18
N ASN A 33 0.83 2.52 9.17
CA ASN A 33 1.25 3.89 8.98
C ASN A 33 0.02 4.77 8.71
N ALA A 34 -0.03 5.94 9.35
CA ALA A 34 -1.11 6.90 9.18
C ALA A 34 -1.17 7.40 7.73
N HIS A 35 -0.03 7.71 7.10
CA HIS A 35 0.03 8.33 5.78
C HIS A 35 0.67 7.39 4.75
N ILE A 36 -0.14 6.88 3.83
CA ILE A 36 0.31 6.07 2.70
C ILE A 36 0.24 6.89 1.41
N GLY A 37 1.33 6.95 0.64
CA GLY A 37 1.40 7.71 -0.62
C GLY A 37 2.03 9.10 -0.52
N ASN A 38 2.44 9.53 0.68
CA ASN A 38 2.96 10.88 0.94
C ASN A 38 4.24 11.23 0.16
N TYR A 39 5.00 10.24 -0.29
CA TYR A 39 6.20 10.44 -1.09
C TYR A 39 6.08 9.94 -2.53
N GLY A 40 4.87 9.62 -2.98
CA GLY A 40 4.58 9.17 -4.35
C GLY A 40 5.13 7.78 -4.63
N VAL A 41 5.37 7.49 -5.90
CA VAL A 41 6.06 6.27 -6.35
C VAL A 41 7.38 6.61 -7.03
N ASN A 42 8.35 5.71 -6.95
CA ASN A 42 9.63 5.80 -7.64
C ASN A 42 9.97 4.46 -8.30
N ASP A 43 10.40 4.47 -9.55
CA ASP A 43 10.70 3.24 -10.31
C ASP A 43 11.89 2.44 -9.74
N ASP A 44 12.80 3.10 -9.00
CA ASP A 44 13.93 2.47 -8.31
C ASP A 44 13.53 1.71 -7.02
N GLU A 45 12.31 1.94 -6.50
CA GLU A 45 11.77 1.32 -5.27
C GLU A 45 10.80 0.17 -5.57
N VAL A 46 10.86 -0.38 -6.79
CA VAL A 46 10.02 -1.49 -7.27
C VAL A 46 10.81 -2.80 -7.18
N GLU A 47 10.40 -3.72 -6.31
CA GLU A 47 11.09 -5.00 -6.08
C GLU A 47 10.75 -6.09 -7.12
N SER A 48 9.72 -5.88 -7.95
CA SER A 48 9.29 -6.86 -8.94
C SER A 48 8.46 -6.23 -10.07
N ASP A 49 8.02 -7.02 -11.06
CA ASP A 49 7.19 -6.55 -12.18
C ASP A 49 5.76 -6.13 -11.73
N GLY A 50 5.63 -5.09 -10.91
CA GLY A 50 4.38 -4.50 -10.46
C GLY A 50 3.92 -4.88 -9.05
N ILE A 51 2.70 -4.45 -8.71
CA ILE A 51 2.08 -4.67 -7.40
C ILE A 51 1.70 -6.14 -7.23
N LYS A 52 2.00 -6.72 -6.07
CA LYS A 52 1.72 -8.13 -5.73
C LYS A 52 0.59 -8.31 -4.72
N ILE A 53 0.34 -7.31 -3.87
CA ILE A 53 -0.80 -7.33 -2.95
C ILE A 53 -2.13 -7.38 -3.70
N ALA A 54 -3.13 -8.05 -3.13
CA ALA A 54 -4.49 -8.13 -3.70
C ALA A 54 -5.35 -6.90 -3.39
N GLY A 55 -4.93 -6.07 -2.42
CA GLY A 55 -5.56 -4.82 -2.08
C GLY A 55 -4.89 -4.14 -0.89
N LEU A 56 -5.16 -2.85 -0.71
CA LEU A 56 -4.65 -2.05 0.40
C LEU A 56 -5.79 -1.60 1.32
N VAL A 57 -5.57 -1.69 2.64
CA VAL A 57 -6.39 -1.06 3.66
C VAL A 57 -5.52 -0.10 4.47
N CYS A 58 -5.87 1.18 4.50
CA CYS A 58 -5.10 2.19 5.22
C CYS A 58 -6.01 3.23 5.91
N ARG A 59 -5.42 3.97 6.86
CA ARG A 59 -6.12 5.05 7.56
C ARG A 59 -6.20 6.31 6.70
N ASN A 60 -5.05 6.89 6.31
CA ASN A 60 -5.02 8.04 5.41
C ASN A 60 -4.23 7.68 4.15
N PHE A 61 -4.89 7.84 3.01
CA PHE A 61 -4.24 7.81 1.71
C PHE A 61 -3.95 9.23 1.27
N SER A 62 -2.70 9.49 0.91
CA SER A 62 -2.24 10.77 0.41
C SER A 62 -2.41 10.80 -1.11
N PHE A 63 -3.31 11.66 -1.57
CA PHE A 63 -3.51 11.93 -3.00
C PHE A 63 -2.40 12.82 -3.58
N GLU A 64 -1.86 13.70 -2.74
CA GLU A 64 -0.70 14.52 -3.06
C GLU A 64 0.58 13.88 -2.51
N PHE A 65 1.66 14.01 -3.25
CA PHE A 65 2.98 13.54 -2.87
C PHE A 65 3.97 14.70 -2.83
N SER A 66 4.93 14.64 -1.91
CA SER A 66 5.93 15.69 -1.73
C SER A 66 7.33 15.08 -1.72
N ARG A 67 7.81 14.71 -2.91
CA ARG A 67 9.17 14.19 -3.13
C ARG A 67 9.63 14.50 -4.55
N ASP A 68 10.73 15.24 -4.68
CA ASP A 68 11.30 15.64 -5.99
C ASP A 68 11.70 14.44 -6.86
N ARG A 69 12.08 13.32 -6.23
CA ARG A 69 12.48 12.07 -6.91
C ARG A 69 11.29 11.16 -7.23
N SER A 70 10.05 11.60 -7.09
CA SER A 70 8.89 10.75 -7.40
C SER A 70 8.55 10.82 -8.89
N ASN A 71 8.15 9.67 -9.44
CA ASN A 71 7.77 9.50 -10.84
C ASN A 71 6.25 9.67 -11.04
N GLY A 72 5.46 9.77 -9.96
CA GLY A 72 4.02 9.96 -9.99
C GLY A 72 3.34 9.75 -8.63
N SER A 73 2.01 9.84 -8.63
CA SER A 73 1.20 9.57 -7.44
C SER A 73 0.99 8.07 -7.22
N LEU A 74 0.79 7.69 -5.97
CA LEU A 74 0.42 6.32 -5.62
C LEU A 74 -0.96 5.93 -6.17
N GLU A 75 -1.87 6.91 -6.28
CA GLU A 75 -3.21 6.71 -6.86
C GLU A 75 -3.13 6.29 -8.33
N GLU A 76 -2.33 7.00 -9.13
CA GLU A 76 -2.15 6.66 -10.54
C GLU A 76 -1.51 5.29 -10.69
N TYR A 77 -0.57 4.96 -9.83
CA TYR A 77 0.09 3.65 -9.81
C TYR A 77 -0.92 2.52 -9.54
N PHE A 78 -1.80 2.69 -8.54
CA PHE A 78 -2.85 1.73 -8.23
C PHE A 78 -3.88 1.62 -9.36
N THR A 79 -4.28 2.77 -9.93
CA THR A 79 -5.23 2.82 -11.04
C THR A 79 -4.68 2.09 -12.28
N LYS A 80 -3.40 2.30 -12.63
CA LYS A 80 -2.73 1.64 -13.76
C LYS A 80 -2.67 0.12 -13.60
N GLN A 81 -2.51 -0.35 -12.37
CA GLN A 81 -2.41 -1.78 -12.05
C GLN A 81 -3.75 -2.42 -11.67
N GLY A 82 -4.84 -1.65 -11.61
CA GLY A 82 -6.17 -2.13 -11.23
C GLY A 82 -6.28 -2.55 -9.76
N LEU A 83 -5.43 -2.01 -8.88
CA LEU A 83 -5.45 -2.34 -7.45
C LEU A 83 -6.60 -1.64 -6.73
N ILE A 84 -7.31 -2.39 -5.89
CA ILE A 84 -8.36 -1.84 -5.01
C ILE A 84 -7.73 -1.41 -3.68
N SER A 85 -8.01 -0.17 -3.26
CA SER A 85 -7.66 0.35 -1.95
C SER A 85 -8.89 0.82 -1.18
N ILE A 86 -8.86 0.68 0.15
CA ILE A 86 -9.87 1.19 1.08
C ILE A 86 -9.17 2.09 2.08
N THR A 87 -9.70 3.29 2.24
CA THR A 87 -9.14 4.35 3.09
C THR A 87 -10.11 4.70 4.22
N ASP A 88 -9.66 5.48 5.21
CA ASP A 88 -10.43 5.86 6.40
C ASP A 88 -10.87 4.69 7.30
N VAL A 89 -10.13 3.57 7.24
CA VAL A 89 -10.35 2.42 8.12
C VAL A 89 -9.54 2.59 9.40
N ASP A 90 -10.11 2.26 10.56
CA ASP A 90 -9.35 2.14 11.81
C ASP A 90 -8.46 0.88 11.75
N THR A 91 -7.27 1.04 11.17
CA THR A 91 -6.29 -0.05 11.02
C THR A 91 -5.76 -0.55 12.36
N ARG A 92 -5.81 0.26 13.43
CA ARG A 92 -5.41 -0.20 14.77
C ARG A 92 -6.40 -1.22 15.33
N ALA A 93 -7.70 -0.98 15.17
CA ALA A 93 -8.73 -1.92 15.56
C ALA A 93 -8.59 -3.25 14.79
N VAL A 94 -8.36 -3.19 13.48
CA VAL A 94 -8.16 -4.37 12.62
C VAL A 94 -6.94 -5.18 13.04
N VAL A 95 -5.80 -4.52 13.30
CA VAL A 95 -4.57 -5.19 13.74
C VAL A 95 -4.73 -5.80 15.13
N SER A 96 -5.41 -5.11 16.05
CA SER A 96 -5.65 -5.65 17.39
C SER A 96 -6.52 -6.91 17.41
N TYR A 97 -7.35 -7.13 16.40
CA TYR A 97 -8.17 -8.33 16.27
C TYR A 97 -7.41 -9.52 15.65
N ASN A 98 -6.41 -9.24 14.80
CA ASN A 98 -5.57 -10.25 14.13
C ASN A 98 -4.33 -10.65 14.94
N ARG A 99 -4.22 -10.24 16.20
CA ARG A 99 -3.12 -10.57 17.11
C ARG A 99 -3.58 -11.56 18.16
#